data_AF-A0A011N7G8-F1
#
_entry.id   AF-A0A011N7G8-F1
#
_cell.length_a   1.000
_cell.length_b   1.000
_cell.length_c   1.000
_cell.angle_alpha   90.00
_cell.angle_beta   90.00
_cell.angle_gamma   90.00
#
_symmetry.space_group_name_H-M   'P 1'
#
loop_
_entity.id
_entity.type
_entity.pdbx_description
1 polymer ?
#
loop_
_entity_poly.entity_id
_entity_poly.type
_entity_poly.pdbx_seq_one_letter_code
_entity_poly.pdbx_strand_id
1 'polypeptide(L)'
;MTKTQIALSNLSIAKLTTEELAQRLRNRPQTARAAYCRAGHYLGMVPTKLPSGRLLWDAGEVEALLAGEAVQADTAAIDEHFARKAANPAKLPEHIARKVAAKCLIAGEVAN
;
A
#
# COMPACT_ATOMS: atom_id res chain seq x y z
N MET A 1 -23.85 -13.64 -30.45
CA MET A 1 -23.63 -12.39 -29.67
C MET A 1 -23.34 -12.78 -28.23
N THR A 2 -22.07 -12.84 -27.85
CA THR A 2 -21.53 -12.47 -26.52
C THR A 2 -20.03 -12.73 -26.60
N LYS A 3 -19.29 -11.63 -26.68
CA LYS A 3 -17.85 -11.59 -26.82
C LYS A 3 -17.28 -11.85 -25.42
N THR A 4 -17.09 -13.12 -25.05
CA THR A 4 -16.38 -13.48 -23.80
C THR A 4 -14.91 -13.18 -24.01
N GLN A 5 -14.58 -11.89 -23.91
CA GLN A 5 -13.23 -11.39 -23.92
C GLN A 5 -12.61 -11.78 -22.58
N ILE A 6 -12.08 -13.00 -22.52
CA ILE A 6 -11.03 -13.36 -21.57
C ILE A 6 -9.86 -12.47 -21.99
N ALA A 7 -9.78 -11.28 -21.41
CA ALA A 7 -8.61 -10.46 -21.52
C ALA A 7 -7.42 -11.33 -21.09
N LEU A 8 -6.31 -11.19 -21.80
CA LEU A 8 -5.02 -11.79 -21.50
C LEU A 8 -4.48 -11.24 -20.16
N SER A 9 -5.22 -11.46 -19.07
CA SER A 9 -4.92 -11.12 -17.67
C SER A 9 -3.76 -11.93 -17.10
N ASN A 10 -2.92 -12.47 -17.98
CA ASN A 10 -1.82 -13.37 -17.71
C ASN A 10 -0.48 -12.80 -18.22
N LEU A 11 -0.40 -11.47 -18.44
CA LEU A 11 0.87 -10.79 -18.67
C LEU A 11 1.66 -10.69 -17.35
N SER A 12 2.23 -11.84 -17.00
CA SER A 12 3.29 -12.09 -16.01
C SER A 12 2.93 -11.83 -14.55
N ILE A 13 3.02 -12.91 -13.75
CA ILE A 13 3.17 -12.89 -12.29
C ILE A 13 4.57 -12.31 -11.92
N ALA A 14 5.07 -11.34 -12.70
CA ALA A 14 6.33 -10.68 -12.44
C ALA A 14 6.11 -9.78 -11.21
N LYS A 15 6.51 -10.30 -10.06
CA LYS A 15 6.52 -9.52 -8.83
C LYS A 15 7.80 -8.68 -8.81
N LEU A 16 7.65 -7.36 -8.72
CA LEU A 16 8.75 -6.42 -8.66
C LEU A 16 9.17 -6.16 -7.22
N THR A 17 10.47 -6.01 -7.03
CA THR A 17 11.00 -5.46 -5.78
C THR A 17 10.65 -3.98 -5.67
N THR A 18 10.75 -3.44 -4.46
CA THR A 18 10.51 -2.00 -4.23
C THR A 18 11.50 -1.11 -4.96
N GLU A 19 12.73 -1.60 -5.21
CA GLU A 19 13.74 -0.85 -5.97
C GLU A 19 13.39 -0.80 -7.46
N GLU A 20 12.99 -1.93 -8.05
CA GLU A 20 12.58 -2.01 -9.47
C GLU A 20 11.31 -1.20 -9.73
N LEU A 21 10.35 -1.26 -8.80
CA LEU A 21 9.16 -0.41 -8.82
C LEU A 21 9.55 1.08 -8.88
N ALA A 22 10.44 1.48 -7.98
CA ALA A 22 10.84 2.87 -7.83
C ALA A 22 11.55 3.39 -9.09
N GLN A 23 12.38 2.55 -9.72
CA GLN A 23 13.01 2.87 -11.00
C GLN A 23 11.98 3.06 -12.12
N ARG A 24 10.98 2.17 -12.23
CA ARG A 24 9.91 2.29 -13.24
C ARG A 24 9.07 3.55 -13.06
N LEU A 25 8.65 3.83 -11.83
CA LEU A 25 7.83 5.01 -11.50
C LEU A 25 8.65 6.30 -11.35
N ARG A 26 9.97 6.25 -11.60
CA ARG A 26 10.91 7.37 -11.43
C ARG A 26 10.79 8.06 -10.07
N ASN A 27 10.56 7.26 -9.02
CA ASN A 27 10.40 7.74 -7.65
C ASN A 27 11.52 7.17 -6.75
N ARG A 28 11.63 7.67 -5.52
CA ARG A 28 12.51 7.09 -4.52
C ARG A 28 11.84 5.86 -3.90
N PRO A 29 12.57 4.75 -3.65
CA PRO A 29 12.04 3.56 -2.99
C PRO A 29 11.43 3.87 -1.62
N GLN A 30 11.99 4.85 -0.92
CA GLN A 30 11.51 5.30 0.38
C GLN A 30 10.08 5.86 0.32
N THR A 31 9.69 6.48 -0.80
CA THR A 31 8.34 7.03 -0.99
C THR A 31 7.30 5.92 -0.97
N ALA A 32 7.53 4.84 -1.73
CA ALA A 32 6.63 3.68 -1.76
C ALA A 32 6.52 3.01 -0.38
N ARG A 33 7.65 2.83 0.32
CA ARG A 33 7.67 2.26 1.69
C ARG A 33 6.91 3.16 2.69
N ALA A 34 7.13 4.47 2.62
CA ALA A 34 6.47 5.43 3.50
C ALA A 34 4.97 5.57 3.22
N ALA A 35 4.55 5.45 1.96
CA ALA A 35 3.14 5.40 1.59
C ALA A 35 2.48 4.13 2.17
N TYR A 36 3.05 2.95 1.93
CA TYR A 36 2.53 1.69 2.46
C TYR A 36 2.43 1.71 3.99
N CYS A 37 3.44 2.21 4.71
CA CYS A 37 3.41 2.28 6.17
C CYS A 37 2.34 3.21 6.76
N ARG A 38 1.94 4.25 6.02
CA ARG A 38 0.98 5.28 6.46
C ARG A 38 -0.45 4.97 6.01
N ALA A 39 -0.61 4.55 4.76
CA ALA A 39 -1.91 4.38 4.10
C ALA A 39 -2.27 2.91 3.83
N GLY A 40 -1.34 1.96 4.03
CA GLY A 40 -1.56 0.54 3.73
C GLY A 40 -1.45 0.18 2.24
N HIS A 41 -1.27 1.15 1.36
CA HIS A 41 -1.14 1.00 -0.09
C HIS A 41 -0.24 2.10 -0.67
N TYR A 42 0.13 1.98 -1.95
CA TYR A 42 0.82 3.04 -2.68
C TYR A 42 0.21 3.15 -4.08
N LEU A 43 -0.40 4.30 -4.42
CA LEU A 43 -1.08 4.51 -5.71
C LEU A 43 -2.12 3.41 -6.04
N GLY A 44 -2.86 2.96 -5.04
CA GLY A 44 -3.87 1.90 -5.18
C GLY A 44 -3.33 0.47 -5.07
N MET A 45 -2.05 0.22 -5.35
CA MET A 45 -1.50 -1.14 -5.26
C MET A 45 -1.09 -1.53 -3.83
N VAL A 46 -1.29 -2.81 -3.50
CA VAL A 46 -0.97 -3.38 -2.18
C VAL A 46 0.15 -4.42 -2.33
N PRO A 47 1.29 -4.25 -1.64
CA PRO A 47 2.40 -5.18 -1.79
C PRO A 47 2.16 -6.50 -1.03
N THR A 48 2.63 -7.60 -1.61
CA THR A 48 2.74 -8.89 -0.91
C THR A 48 3.98 -8.89 -0.02
N LYS A 49 3.79 -9.13 1.28
CA LYS A 49 4.90 -9.19 2.25
C LYS A 49 5.45 -10.61 2.34
N LEU A 50 6.75 -10.77 2.07
CA LEU A 50 7.41 -12.07 2.28
C LEU A 50 7.80 -12.30 3.74
N PRO A 51 8.00 -13.57 4.13
CA PRO A 51 8.63 -13.93 5.41
C PRO A 51 10.02 -13.29 5.61
N SER A 52 10.75 -13.05 4.52
CA SER A 52 12.05 -12.34 4.54
C SER A 52 11.93 -10.85 4.86
N GLY A 53 10.73 -10.29 4.96
CA GLY A 53 10.47 -8.88 5.23
C GLY A 53 10.52 -7.97 4.00
N ARG A 54 10.81 -8.52 2.80
CA ARG A 54 10.72 -7.78 1.53
C ARG A 54 9.27 -7.56 1.11
N LEU A 55 9.04 -6.48 0.36
CA LEU A 55 7.76 -6.14 -0.25
C LEU A 55 7.83 -6.40 -1.76
N LEU A 56 6.87 -7.18 -2.26
CA LEU A 56 6.69 -7.46 -3.67
C LEU A 56 5.48 -6.72 -4.21
N TRP A 57 5.66 -6.09 -5.37
CA TRP A 57 4.65 -5.31 -6.07
C TRP A 57 4.27 -6.03 -7.37
N ASP A 58 3.02 -5.93 -7.80
CA ASP A 58 2.60 -6.55 -9.05
C ASP A 58 3.08 -5.73 -10.26
N ALA A 59 3.79 -6.34 -11.22
CA ALA A 59 4.23 -5.62 -12.41
C ALA A 59 3.05 -5.16 -13.27
N GLY A 60 1.97 -5.95 -13.36
CA GLY A 60 0.80 -5.61 -14.15
C GLY A 60 0.13 -4.33 -13.64
N GLU A 61 -0.02 -4.19 -12.32
CA GLU A 61 -0.52 -2.96 -11.70
C GLU A 61 0.38 -1.76 -11.97
N VAL A 62 1.70 -1.95 -11.98
CA VAL A 62 2.67 -0.87 -12.25
C VAL A 62 2.59 -0.41 -13.70
N GLU A 63 2.52 -1.34 -14.64
CA GLU A 63 2.38 -1.01 -16.07
C GLU A 63 1.02 -0.36 -16.35
N ALA A 64 -0.06 -0.79 -15.68
CA ALA A 64 -1.38 -0.14 -15.75
C ALA A 64 -1.32 1.32 -15.24
N LEU A 65 -0.64 1.56 -14.11
CA LEU A 65 -0.41 2.93 -13.60
C LEU A 65 0.39 3.78 -14.59
N LEU A 66 1.40 3.21 -15.25
CA LEU A 66 2.20 3.89 -16.27
C LEU A 66 1.38 4.17 -17.54
N ALA A 67 0.41 3.32 -17.87
CA ALA A 67 -0.56 3.54 -18.95
C ALA A 67 -1.63 4.59 -18.60
N GLY A 68 -1.66 5.08 -17.35
CA GLY A 68 -2.63 6.06 -16.86
C GLY A 68 -3.93 5.45 -16.35
N GLU A 69 -3.98 4.13 -16.16
CA GLU A 69 -5.12 3.45 -15.55
C GLU A 69 -5.06 3.54 -14.02
N ALA A 70 -6.23 3.61 -13.39
CA ALA A 70 -6.32 3.61 -11.94
C ALA A 70 -6.32 2.18 -11.40
N VAL A 71 -5.40 1.87 -10.49
CA VAL A 71 -5.41 0.62 -9.74
C VAL A 71 -6.27 0.80 -8.49
N GLN A 72 -7.27 -0.05 -8.32
CA GLN A 72 -8.13 0.00 -7.15
C GLN A 72 -7.51 -0.77 -5.99
N ALA A 73 -7.42 -0.11 -4.83
CA ALA A 73 -6.89 -0.76 -3.65
C ALA A 73 -7.84 -1.80 -3.08
N ASP A 74 -7.31 -2.99 -2.82
CA ASP A 74 -7.99 -4.00 -2.01
C ASP A 74 -8.11 -3.48 -0.57
N THR A 75 -9.33 -3.12 -0.19
CA THR A 75 -9.63 -2.57 1.13
C THR A 75 -9.41 -3.60 2.23
N ALA A 76 -9.67 -4.88 1.96
CA ALA A 76 -9.45 -5.95 2.93
C ALA A 76 -7.95 -6.13 3.25
N ALA A 77 -7.09 -6.03 2.23
CA ALA A 77 -5.65 -6.11 2.43
C ALA A 77 -5.09 -4.89 3.18
N ILE A 78 -5.68 -3.71 2.99
CA ILE A 78 -5.36 -2.50 3.78
C ILE A 78 -5.77 -2.72 5.25
N ASP A 79 -6.97 -3.22 5.50
CA ASP A 79 -7.48 -3.48 6.84
C ASP A 79 -6.62 -4.51 7.58
N GLU A 80 -6.19 -5.58 6.90
CA GLU A 80 -5.28 -6.58 7.46
C GLU A 80 -3.91 -5.96 7.84
N HIS A 81 -3.37 -5.07 6.99
CA HIS A 81 -2.13 -4.36 7.30
C HIS A 81 -2.25 -3.56 8.61
N PHE A 82 -3.36 -2.84 8.78
CA PHE A 82 -3.62 -2.05 9.98
C PHE A 82 -3.91 -2.92 11.19
N ALA A 83 -4.69 -4.00 11.05
CA ALA A 83 -4.95 -4.98 12.10
C ALA A 83 -3.65 -5.59 12.64
N ARG A 84 -2.72 -5.97 11.75
CA ARG A 84 -1.38 -6.46 12.15
C ARG A 84 -0.57 -5.41 12.90
N LYS A 85 -0.67 -4.12 12.53
CA LYS A 85 0.01 -3.04 13.25
C LYS A 85 -0.60 -2.80 14.63
N ALA A 86 -1.94 -2.85 14.74
CA ALA A 86 -2.65 -2.71 16.01
C ALA A 86 -2.32 -3.86 16.98
N ALA A 87 -2.11 -5.08 16.46
CA ALA A 87 -1.76 -6.25 17.26
C ALA A 87 -0.35 -6.20 17.90
N ASN A 88 0.52 -5.25 17.50
CA ASN A 88 1.86 -5.10 18.10
C ASN A 88 2.00 -3.74 18.82
N PRO A 89 1.42 -3.60 20.03
CA PRO A 89 1.45 -2.35 20.80
C PRO A 89 2.87 -1.99 21.31
N ALA A 90 3.79 -2.96 21.38
CA ALA A 90 5.18 -2.71 21.80
C ALA A 90 5.96 -1.81 20.83
N LYS A 91 5.46 -1.60 19.61
CA LYS A 91 6.03 -0.67 18.63
C LYS A 91 5.58 0.79 18.81
N LEU A 92 4.73 1.10 19.78
CA LEU A 92 4.29 2.46 20.07
C LEU A 92 4.95 2.96 21.36
N PRO A 93 6.12 3.62 21.28
CA PRO A 93 6.70 4.31 22.43
C PRO A 93 5.69 5.27 23.05
N GLU A 94 5.73 5.38 24.38
CA GLU A 94 4.76 6.17 25.17
C GLU A 94 4.61 7.62 24.65
N HIS A 95 5.72 8.25 24.26
CA HIS A 95 5.70 9.62 23.73
C HIS A 95 4.95 9.74 22.39
N ILE A 96 4.95 8.70 21.56
CA ILE A 96 4.18 8.67 20.31
C ILE A 96 2.70 8.44 20.64
N ALA A 97 2.39 7.52 21.55
CA ALA A 97 1.01 7.29 22.01
C ALA A 97 0.40 8.59 22.57
N ARG A 98 1.15 9.32 23.41
CA ARG A 98 0.76 10.63 23.94
C ARG A 98 0.53 11.67 22.83
N LYS A 99 1.38 11.70 21.80
CA LYS A 99 1.23 12.61 20.65
C LYS A 99 0.02 12.26 19.78
N VAL A 100 -0.28 10.97 19.58
CA VAL A 100 -1.45 10.51 18.84
C VAL A 100 -2.73 10.87 19.60
N ALA A 101 -2.78 10.60 20.92
CA ALA A 101 -3.91 11.00 21.76
C ALA A 101 -4.15 12.52 21.72
N ALA A 102 -3.10 13.33 21.85
CA ALA A 102 -3.20 14.78 21.73
C ALA A 102 -3.71 15.22 20.35
N LYS A 103 -3.26 14.58 19.27
CA LYS A 103 -3.73 14.88 17.92
C LYS A 103 -5.20 14.49 17.71
N CYS A 104 -5.67 13.38 18.29
CA CYS A 104 -7.07 12.99 18.25
C CYS A 104 -7.96 13.98 19.01
N LEU A 105 -7.50 14.52 20.14
CA LEU A 105 -8.22 15.56 20.88
C LEU A 105 -8.35 16.84 20.04
N ILE A 106 -7.26 17.29 19.41
CA ILE A 106 -7.26 18.49 18.54
C ILE A 106 -8.10 18.27 17.27
N ALA A 107 -8.09 17.06 16.71
CA ALA A 107 -8.91 16.73 15.54
C ALA A 107 -10.39 16.50 15.87
N GLY A 108 -10.72 16.27 17.15
CA GLY A 108 -12.10 16.15 17.66
C GLY A 108 -12.78 17.49 17.93
N GLU A 109 -12.09 18.62 17.74
CA GLU A 109 -12.61 19.97 17.99
C GLU A 109 -12.80 20.75 16.68
N VAL A 110 -13.45 20.11 15.70
CA VAL A 110 -14.17 20.80 14.62
C VAL A 110 -15.38 19.96 14.20
N ALA A 111 -16.32 19.81 15.13
CA ALA A 111 -17.66 19.33 14.83
C ALA A 111 -18.68 20.07 15.71
N ASN A 112 -19.13 21.22 15.16
CA ASN A 112 -20.28 22.04 15.57
C ASN A 112 -20.21 22.76 16.92
#